data_AF-A0A348SYS9-F1
#
_entry.id   AF-A0A348SYS9-F1
#
_cell.length_a   1.000
_cell.length_b   1.000
_cell.length_c   1.000
_cell.angle_alpha   90.00
_cell.angle_beta   90.00
_cell.angle_gamma   90.00
#
_symmetry.space_group_name_H-M   'P 1'
#
loop_
_entity.id
_entity.type
_entity.pdbx_description
1 polymer ?
#
loop_
_entity_poly.entity_id
_entity_poly.type
_entity_poly.pdbx_seq_one_letter_code
_entity_poly.pdbx_strand_id
1 'polypeptide(L)'
;PPDCVWADSTLLNFLLRLEAKGYVRPEKQGNKNIYTPLVRRVTYCGAVSAAHLQTLYGGDLRSMVAALSDTGRITNAEMERLARWLDTRVAESPEYDYD
;
A
#
# COMPACT_ATOMS: atom_id res chain seq x y z
N PRO A 1 -5.15 7.43 12.07
CA PRO A 1 -5.75 7.70 13.39
C PRO A 1 -6.37 9.10 13.40
N PRO A 2 -7.66 9.25 13.74
CA PRO A 2 -8.21 10.56 14.06
C PRO A 2 -7.40 11.11 15.25
N ASP A 3 -7.00 12.38 15.17
CA ASP A 3 -6.16 13.11 16.16
C ASP A 3 -4.64 12.99 16.00
N CYS A 4 -4.14 12.63 14.81
CA CYS A 4 -2.73 12.83 14.51
C CYS A 4 -2.44 14.33 14.21
N VAL A 5 -2.39 15.16 15.25
CA VAL A 5 -1.97 16.56 15.16
C VAL A 5 -0.46 16.62 15.30
N TRP A 6 0.25 16.55 14.19
CA TRP A 6 1.68 16.82 14.18
C TRP A 6 1.94 18.31 14.36
N ALA A 7 3.00 18.65 15.09
CA ALA A 7 3.56 19.99 15.02
C ALA A 7 4.04 20.29 13.58
N ASP A 8 3.92 21.54 13.15
CA ASP A 8 4.31 21.96 11.79
C ASP A 8 5.76 21.59 11.44
N SER A 9 6.67 21.71 12.41
CA SER A 9 8.07 21.31 12.26
C SER A 9 8.23 19.83 11.91
N THR A 10 7.41 18.95 12.50
CA THR A 10 7.41 17.51 12.22
C THR A 10 6.93 17.23 10.81
N LEU A 11 5.83 17.86 10.38
CA LEU A 11 5.32 17.73 9.01
C LEU A 11 6.35 18.22 7.98
N LEU A 12 6.96 19.39 8.21
CA LEU A 12 7.98 19.94 7.33
C LEU A 12 9.22 19.04 7.24
N ASN A 13 9.65 18.45 8.37
CA ASN A 13 10.73 17.48 8.38
C ASN A 13 10.40 16.21 7.56
N PHE A 14 9.15 15.73 7.60
CA PHE A 14 8.73 14.61 6.75
C PHE A 14 8.74 14.98 5.26
N LEU A 15 8.22 16.16 4.91
CA LEU A 15 8.21 16.64 3.53
C LEU A 15 9.63 16.80 2.97
N LEU A 16 10.56 17.34 3.76
CA LEU A 16 11.97 17.43 3.39
C LEU A 16 12.60 16.05 3.13
N ARG A 17 12.30 15.06 3.99
CA ARG A 17 12.80 13.69 3.79
C ARG A 17 12.17 13.02 2.57
N LEU A 18 10.90 13.28 2.28
CA LEU A 18 10.23 12.75 1.09
C LEU A 18 10.77 13.38 -0.19
N GLU A 19 11.05 14.68 -0.17
CA GLU A 19 11.71 15.38 -1.27
C GLU A 19 13.12 14.82 -1.51
N ALA A 20 13.94 14.70 -0.46
CA ALA A 20 15.30 14.15 -0.57
C ALA A 20 15.32 12.72 -1.12
N LYS A 21 14.26 11.94 -0.88
CA LYS A 21 14.08 10.59 -1.42
C LYS A 21 13.41 10.55 -2.80
N GLY A 22 13.04 11.69 -3.37
CA GLY A 22 12.41 11.79 -4.69
C GLY A 22 10.93 11.38 -4.73
N TYR A 23 10.24 11.33 -3.59
CA TYR A 23 8.81 10.96 -3.55
C TYR A 23 7.87 12.13 -3.83
N VAL A 24 8.32 13.36 -3.55
CA VAL A 24 7.55 14.59 -3.78
C VAL A 24 8.44 15.66 -4.39
N ARG A 25 7.84 16.58 -5.13
CA ARG A 25 8.48 17.78 -5.66
C ARG A 25 7.84 19.01 -5.02
N PRO A 26 8.60 19.87 -4.33
CA PRO A 26 8.09 21.16 -3.91
C PRO A 26 8.04 22.15 -5.07
N GLU A 27 7.05 23.01 -5.05
CA GLU A 27 6.95 24.17 -5.92
C GLU A 27 6.58 25.39 -5.07
N LYS A 28 7.38 26.45 -5.16
CA LYS A 28 7.13 27.68 -4.40
C LYS A 28 6.01 28.48 -5.06
N GLN A 29 4.93 28.70 -4.32
CA GLN A 29 3.80 29.53 -4.74
C GLN A 29 3.59 30.66 -3.72
N GLY A 30 4.24 31.80 -3.95
CA GLY A 30 4.21 32.93 -3.02
C GLY A 30 4.93 32.62 -1.71
N ASN A 31 4.20 32.65 -0.60
CA ASN A 31 4.70 32.37 0.76
C ASN A 31 4.51 30.90 1.19
N LYS A 32 4.02 30.02 0.31
CA LYS A 32 3.79 28.60 0.59
C LYS A 32 4.47 27.71 -0.44
N ASN A 33 4.78 26.48 -0.03
CA ASN A 33 5.22 25.42 -0.93
C ASN A 33 4.07 24.47 -1.20
N ILE A 34 3.85 24.14 -2.48
CA ILE A 34 2.93 23.10 -2.92
C ILE A 34 3.76 21.84 -3.21
N TYR A 35 3.41 20.71 -2.59
CA TYR A 35 4.12 19.45 -2.79
C TYR A 35 3.32 18.54 -3.73
N THR A 36 3.93 18.15 -4.84
CA THR A 36 3.32 17.25 -5.83
C THR A 36 3.94 15.85 -5.70
N PRO A 37 3.15 14.77 -5.58
CA PRO A 37 3.69 13.42 -5.53
C PRO A 37 4.32 13.03 -6.88
N LEU A 38 5.49 12.38 -6.82
CA LEU A 38 6.22 11.89 -7.99
C LEU A 38 6.03 10.38 -8.21
N VAL A 39 5.44 9.68 -7.25
CA VAL A 39 5.15 8.24 -7.33
C VAL A 39 3.65 7.99 -7.43
N ARG A 40 3.28 7.01 -8.25
CA ARG A 40 1.89 6.55 -8.31
C ARG A 40 1.58 5.69 -7.10
N ARG A 41 0.44 5.96 -6.45
CA ARG A 41 -0.03 5.20 -5.28
C ARG A 41 -0.07 3.70 -5.55
N VAL A 42 -0.61 3.25 -6.67
CA VAL A 42 -0.74 1.82 -6.99
C VAL A 42 0.62 1.12 -7.07
N THR A 43 1.61 1.76 -7.69
CA THR A 43 2.97 1.22 -7.83
C THR A 43 3.68 1.18 -6.47
N TYR A 44 3.55 2.24 -5.67
CA TYR A 44 4.12 2.29 -4.33
C TYR A 44 3.49 1.23 -3.41
N CYS A 45 2.16 1.13 -3.39
CA CYS A 45 1.46 0.12 -2.59
C CYS A 45 1.87 -1.30 -3.01
N GLY A 46 1.95 -1.59 -4.32
CA GLY A 46 2.41 -2.90 -4.80
C GLY A 46 3.82 -3.24 -4.32
N ALA A 47 4.77 -2.31 -4.47
CA ALA A 47 6.16 -2.51 -4.05
C ALA A 47 6.30 -2.72 -2.53
N VAL A 48 5.64 -1.88 -1.73
CA VAL A 48 5.69 -1.99 -0.26
C VAL A 48 4.99 -3.26 0.22
N SER A 49 3.84 -3.60 -0.35
CA SER A 49 3.13 -4.84 -0.02
C SER A 49 3.95 -6.08 -0.37
N ALA A 50 4.63 -6.11 -1.52
CA ALA A 50 5.50 -7.22 -1.90
C ALA A 50 6.68 -7.37 -0.93
N ALA A 51 7.35 -6.28 -0.57
CA ALA A 51 8.43 -6.31 0.42
C ALA A 51 7.94 -6.76 1.80
N HIS A 52 6.77 -6.30 2.22
CA HIS A 52 6.13 -6.70 3.47
C HIS A 52 5.77 -8.19 3.48
N LEU A 53 5.18 -8.67 2.38
CA LEU A 53 4.84 -10.08 2.18
C LEU A 53 6.09 -10.97 2.28
N GLN A 54 7.17 -10.57 1.61
CA GLN A 54 8.44 -11.29 1.68
C GLN A 54 9.01 -11.32 3.10
N THR A 55 9.01 -10.18 3.79
CA THR A 55 9.68 -10.03 5.09
C THR A 55 8.96 -10.76 6.21
N LEU A 56 7.62 -10.71 6.24
CA LEU A 56 6.84 -11.26 7.36
C LEU A 56 6.27 -12.65 7.09
N TYR A 57 6.02 -13.00 5.82
CA TYR A 57 5.32 -14.22 5.44
C TYR A 57 6.10 -15.05 4.42
N GLY A 58 7.38 -14.73 4.19
CA GLY A 58 8.26 -15.48 3.29
C GLY A 58 7.81 -15.48 1.82
N GLY A 59 6.96 -14.53 1.43
CA GLY A 59 6.41 -14.46 0.07
C GLY A 59 5.11 -15.25 -0.13
N ASP A 60 4.62 -15.98 0.89
CA ASP A 60 3.38 -16.75 0.77
C ASP A 60 2.15 -15.91 1.13
N LEU A 61 1.36 -15.56 0.11
CA LEU A 61 0.11 -14.81 0.28
C LEU A 61 -0.91 -15.56 1.14
N ARG A 62 -0.93 -16.90 1.08
CA ARG A 62 -1.88 -17.71 1.88
C ARG A 62 -1.57 -17.58 3.36
N SER A 63 -0.29 -17.63 3.73
CA SER A 63 0.15 -17.40 5.12
C SER A 63 -0.27 -16.03 5.65
N MET A 64 -0.19 -14.97 4.83
CA MET A 64 -0.69 -13.65 5.22
C MET A 64 -2.21 -13.66 5.45
N VAL A 65 -2.98 -14.25 4.54
CA VAL A 65 -4.44 -14.31 4.64
C VAL A 65 -4.88 -15.15 5.84
N ALA A 66 -4.24 -16.30 6.08
CA ALA A 66 -4.49 -17.16 7.24
C ALA A 66 -4.27 -16.41 8.55
N ALA A 67 -3.14 -15.72 8.72
CA ALA A 67 -2.85 -14.93 9.92
C ALA A 67 -3.92 -13.86 10.19
N LEU A 68 -4.44 -13.22 9.14
CA LEU A 68 -5.50 -12.21 9.28
C LEU A 68 -6.87 -12.83 9.61
N SER A 69 -7.19 -13.99 9.04
CA SER A 69 -8.41 -14.74 9.33
C SER A 69 -8.41 -15.32 10.76
N ASP A 70 -7.33 -15.99 11.14
CA ASP A 70 -7.19 -16.67 12.43
C ASP A 70 -7.22 -15.70 13.62
N THR A 71 -6.81 -14.45 13.39
CA THR A 71 -6.88 -13.36 14.39
C THR A 71 -8.15 -12.53 14.31
N GLY A 72 -9.12 -12.93 13.47
CA GLY A 72 -10.40 -12.25 13.29
C GLY A 72 -10.29 -10.84 12.71
N ARG A 73 -9.19 -10.51 12.01
CA ARG A 73 -9.01 -9.22 11.31
C ARG A 73 -9.71 -9.20 9.95
N ILE A 74 -10.00 -10.37 9.40
CA ILE A 74 -10.85 -10.57 8.23
C ILE A 74 -11.95 -11.55 8.63
N THR A 75 -13.18 -11.21 8.27
CA THR A 75 -14.36 -12.04 8.51
C THR A 75 -14.53 -13.12 7.44
N ASN A 76 -15.28 -14.18 7.75
CA ASN A 76 -15.64 -15.20 6.75
C ASN A 76 -16.36 -14.60 5.53
N ALA A 77 -17.21 -13.60 5.73
CA ALA A 77 -17.89 -12.92 4.62
C ALA A 77 -16.91 -12.17 3.69
N GLU A 78 -15.85 -11.57 4.25
CA GLU A 78 -14.79 -10.93 3.47
C GLU A 78 -13.93 -11.96 2.73
N MET A 79 -13.64 -13.10 3.36
CA MET A 79 -12.95 -14.23 2.73
C MET A 79 -13.74 -14.79 1.54
N GLU A 80 -15.05 -14.99 1.68
CA GLU A 80 -15.90 -15.43 0.58
C GLU A 80 -15.97 -14.40 -0.56
N ARG A 81 -16.03 -13.11 -0.24
CA ARG A 81 -16.01 -12.05 -1.25
C ARG A 81 -14.68 -12.04 -2.00
N LEU A 82 -13.55 -12.26 -1.30
CA LEU A 82 -12.24 -12.38 -1.92
C LEU A 82 -12.18 -13.59 -2.85
N ALA A 83 -12.67 -14.76 -2.42
CA ALA A 83 -12.70 -15.96 -3.24
C ALA A 83 -13.47 -15.75 -4.56
N ARG A 84 -14.70 -15.22 -4.49
CA ARG A 84 -15.50 -14.90 -5.70
C ARG A 84 -14.81 -13.92 -6.64
N TRP A 85 -14.12 -12.92 -6.07
CA TRP A 85 -13.37 -11.95 -6.86
C TRP A 85 -12.15 -12.59 -7.55
N LEU A 86 -11.45 -13.51 -6.86
CA LEU A 86 -10.34 -14.26 -7.45
C LEU A 86 -10.83 -15.16 -8.61
N ASP A 87 -11.94 -15.88 -8.43
CA ASP A 87 -12.53 -16.71 -9.49
C ASP A 87 -12.84 -15.88 -10.74
N THR A 88 -13.41 -14.68 -10.54
CA THR A 88 -13.71 -13.74 -11.62
C THR A 88 -12.43 -13.24 -12.30
N ARG A 89 -11.40 -12.88 -11.51
CA ARG A 89 -10.12 -12.39 -12.01
C ARG A 89 -9.37 -13.44 -12.84
N VAL A 90 -9.41 -14.69 -12.39
CA VAL A 90 -8.81 -15.82 -13.14
C VAL A 90 -9.57 -16.05 -14.44
N ALA A 91 -10.91 -15.99 -14.42
CA ALA A 91 -11.72 -16.13 -15.62
C ALA A 91 -11.53 -14.99 -16.64
N GLU A 92 -11.27 -13.76 -16.17
CA GLU A 92 -11.02 -12.58 -17.01
C GLU A 92 -9.58 -12.52 -17.57
N SER A 93 -8.64 -13.28 -17.00
CA SER A 93 -7.24 -13.36 -17.45
C SER A 93 -6.93 -14.78 -17.94
N PRO A 94 -7.37 -15.18 -19.15
CA PRO A 94 -7.25 -16.56 -19.64
C PRO A 94 -5.82 -17.00 -19.99
N GLU A 95 -4.79 -16.20 -19.69
CA GLU A 95 -3.42 -16.48 -20.08
C GLU A 95 -2.48 -16.17 -18.92
N TYR A 96 -2.09 -17.22 -18.19
CA TYR A 96 -0.72 -17.47 -17.70
C TYR A 96 -0.68 -18.93 -17.25
N ASP A 97 -0.47 -19.79 -18.24
CA ASP A 97 0.00 -21.17 -18.07
C ASP A 97 1.42 -21.07 -17.50
N TYR A 98 1.54 -21.10 -16.17
CA TYR A 98 2.80 -21.46 -15.53
C TYR A 98 2.69 -22.94 -15.22
N ASP A 99 3.09 -23.75 -16.20
CA ASP A 99 3.61 -25.10 -15.94
C ASP A 99 4.56 -25.08 -14.72
#